data_AF-A0A832B5I3-F1
#
_entry.id   AF-A0A832B5I3-F1
#
_cell.length_a   1.000
_cell.length_b   1.000
_cell.length_c   1.000
_cell.angle_alpha   90.00
_cell.angle_beta   90.00
_cell.angle_gamma   90.00
#
_symmetry.space_group_name_H-M   'P 1'
#
loop_
_entity.id
_entity.type
_entity.pdbx_description
1 polymer ?
#
loop_
_entity_poly.entity_id
_entity_poly.type
_entity_poly.pdbx_seq_one_letter_code
_entity_poly.pdbx_strand_id
1 'polypeptide(L)'
;MDLTSVVWRSLRRGTLVAAALVAAIAVASAVGLVGPGADAASASVVAPSAVIERPRVTVSDRGGQVTVTATVDRAVSCTLSSTPALRGWARVFPCRHALIRRTAVIPPDLGPTRRFVLWVTVSGTGGRIARGETVRQLGAPAPVVVQLAVSTTTLASATVGGLYSVQLAASGGAPPYVWSLVAGALPAGLSLSPGGLVSGVPEVAGVATIDVVVRDPRSAVPQAATMVLSLTVVEPAAPVVETFNWSGYEVSGGPFTAASATFDVPDLVAGTSPASTSEWVGIDGSGNTSLIQAGVQESVQPGSSVAVEAWWEMLPAPETPIPLTVEPGDAVQVSLADAGGGVWTISVTDTTTRQSFTTEQSYGGPADSAEWIVEAPSSTSTGSVVTLGDFVPDVTFTDPTFSGDATGRVEDVLVQGGAVVSIPSALGPNGFAVAYGAAAPPAP
;
A
#
# COMPACT_ATOMS: atom_id res chain seq x y z
N MET A 1 -34.69 -36.52 40.02
CA MET A 1 -35.25 -37.77 39.47
C MET A 1 -34.32 -38.18 38.33
N ASP A 2 -33.14 -38.71 38.66
CA ASP A 2 -32.82 -40.14 38.93
C ASP A 2 -32.36 -40.81 37.64
N LEU A 3 -31.07 -41.10 37.45
CA LEU A 3 -30.20 -42.12 38.07
C LEU A 3 -30.25 -43.49 37.34
N THR A 4 -29.10 -43.81 36.71
CA THR A 4 -28.36 -45.11 36.74
C THR A 4 -28.88 -46.39 36.07
N SER A 5 -28.12 -46.82 35.04
CA SER A 5 -27.44 -48.12 34.82
C SER A 5 -28.04 -49.45 35.30
N VAL A 6 -27.89 -50.52 34.49
CA VAL A 6 -27.17 -51.78 34.84
C VAL A 6 -26.97 -52.68 33.60
N VAL A 7 -25.80 -53.32 33.56
CA VAL A 7 -25.22 -54.26 32.59
C VAL A 7 -25.78 -55.68 32.77
N TRP A 8 -25.87 -56.50 31.69
CA TRP A 8 -25.56 -57.95 31.73
C TRP A 8 -25.10 -58.50 30.36
N ARG A 9 -24.14 -59.43 30.40
CA ARG A 9 -23.46 -60.11 29.29
C ARG A 9 -24.23 -61.34 28.77
N SER A 10 -23.95 -61.66 27.49
CA SER A 10 -23.49 -62.97 26.96
C SER A 10 -24.36 -63.74 25.94
N LEU A 11 -23.68 -64.09 24.85
CA LEU A 11 -23.60 -65.39 24.15
C LEU A 11 -24.73 -65.88 23.21
N ARG A 12 -24.28 -66.09 21.95
CA ARG A 12 -24.55 -67.15 20.93
C ARG A 12 -25.18 -66.57 19.65
N ARG A 13 -24.93 -67.05 18.43
CA ARG A 13 -24.02 -67.98 17.73
C ARG A 13 -24.36 -67.80 16.24
N GLY A 14 -23.43 -68.06 15.32
CA GLY A 14 -23.72 -68.11 13.88
C GLY A 14 -22.48 -67.98 12.98
N THR A 15 -21.46 -68.82 13.18
CA THR A 15 -21.01 -69.87 12.24
C THR A 15 -20.44 -69.38 10.90
N LEU A 16 -19.10 -69.38 10.89
CA LEU A 16 -18.19 -69.47 9.74
C LEU A 16 -18.38 -70.77 8.94
N VAL A 17 -18.22 -70.70 7.62
CA VAL A 17 -17.85 -71.82 6.73
C VAL A 17 -16.78 -71.25 5.79
N ALA A 18 -15.50 -71.42 6.13
CA ALA A 18 -14.59 -72.53 5.81
C ALA A 18 -13.91 -72.37 4.43
N ALA A 19 -12.59 -72.17 4.48
CA ALA A 19 -11.63 -72.25 3.40
C ALA A 19 -10.87 -73.59 3.45
N ALA A 20 -10.10 -73.87 2.38
CA ALA A 20 -9.20 -75.01 2.11
C ALA A 20 -9.85 -76.14 1.26
N LEU A 21 -9.19 -76.87 0.37
CA LEU A 21 -7.76 -77.06 0.06
C LEU A 21 -7.58 -77.61 -1.38
N VAL A 22 -6.33 -77.56 -1.81
CA VAL A 22 -5.63 -77.91 -3.06
C VAL A 22 -5.60 -79.42 -3.43
N ALA A 23 -5.60 -79.66 -4.76
CA ALA A 23 -4.99 -80.70 -5.62
C ALA A 23 -5.00 -82.22 -5.28
N ALA A 24 -5.27 -83.02 -6.32
CA ALA A 24 -4.62 -84.32 -6.58
C ALA A 24 -4.50 -84.58 -8.09
N ILE A 25 -3.34 -85.08 -8.53
CA ILE A 25 -2.95 -85.45 -9.90
C ILE A 25 -2.76 -86.99 -9.97
N ALA A 26 -3.30 -87.58 -11.05
CA ALA A 26 -2.96 -88.80 -11.84
C ALA A 26 -2.40 -90.10 -11.20
N VAL A 27 -2.86 -91.27 -11.69
CA VAL A 27 -2.15 -92.20 -12.62
C VAL A 27 -3.09 -93.35 -13.06
N ALA A 28 -2.86 -93.83 -14.28
CA ALA A 28 -3.65 -94.74 -15.12
C ALA A 28 -3.56 -96.25 -14.80
N SER A 29 -4.45 -97.05 -15.41
CA SER A 29 -4.13 -98.36 -16.05
C SER A 29 -5.27 -98.81 -16.96
N ALA A 30 -4.92 -99.30 -18.15
CA ALA A 30 -5.81 -99.74 -19.21
C ALA A 30 -5.85 -101.28 -19.30
N VAL A 31 -6.99 -101.87 -19.67
CA VAL A 31 -7.08 -103.16 -20.36
C VAL A 31 -8.24 -103.08 -21.36
N GLY A 32 -7.96 -103.34 -22.64
CA GLY A 32 -8.91 -103.27 -23.74
C GLY A 32 -9.58 -104.60 -24.09
N LEU A 33 -10.65 -104.51 -24.86
CA LEU A 33 -11.17 -105.59 -25.71
C LEU A 33 -11.78 -104.96 -26.96
N VAL A 34 -11.37 -105.48 -28.12
CA VAL A 34 -11.62 -105.03 -29.47
C VAL A 34 -12.85 -105.73 -30.06
N GLY A 35 -13.63 -105.03 -30.87
CA GLY A 35 -14.52 -105.62 -31.87
C GLY A 35 -14.64 -104.65 -33.07
N PRO A 36 -14.41 -105.08 -34.33
CA PRO A 36 -14.43 -104.18 -35.48
C PRO A 36 -15.80 -104.17 -36.16
N GLY A 37 -16.26 -102.99 -36.55
CA GLY A 37 -17.30 -102.75 -37.54
C GLY A 37 -16.95 -101.48 -38.28
N ALA A 38 -16.59 -101.60 -39.55
CA ALA A 38 -16.16 -100.51 -40.41
C ALA A 38 -17.33 -99.58 -40.75
N ASP A 39 -17.10 -98.26 -40.74
CA ASP A 39 -17.54 -97.40 -41.84
C ASP A 39 -16.84 -96.03 -41.83
N ALA A 40 -16.46 -95.65 -43.05
CA ALA A 40 -16.11 -94.35 -43.62
C ALA A 40 -15.59 -93.18 -42.76
N ALA A 41 -14.46 -92.65 -43.24
CA ALA A 41 -13.83 -91.40 -42.84
C ALA A 41 -14.80 -90.19 -42.73
N SER A 42 -14.72 -89.49 -41.61
CA SER A 42 -14.81 -88.03 -41.59
C SER A 42 -13.65 -87.51 -40.73
N ALA A 43 -12.72 -86.81 -41.38
CA ALA A 43 -11.62 -86.14 -40.70
C ALA A 43 -12.18 -85.01 -39.84
N SER A 44 -12.40 -85.26 -38.55
CA SER A 44 -12.57 -84.19 -37.56
C SER A 44 -11.18 -83.76 -37.11
N VAL A 45 -10.67 -82.73 -37.78
CA VAL A 45 -9.52 -81.97 -37.29
C VAL A 45 -9.92 -81.40 -35.93
N VAL A 46 -9.44 -82.01 -34.84
CA VAL A 46 -9.48 -81.37 -33.53
C VAL A 46 -8.58 -80.15 -33.63
N ALA A 47 -9.19 -78.97 -33.77
CA ALA A 47 -8.46 -77.71 -33.74
C ALA A 47 -7.61 -77.67 -32.45
N PRO A 48 -6.34 -77.24 -32.52
CA PRO A 48 -5.51 -77.16 -31.32
C PRO A 48 -6.21 -76.29 -30.29
N SER A 49 -6.30 -76.81 -29.05
CA SER A 49 -6.83 -76.12 -27.88
C SER A 49 -6.40 -74.65 -27.88
N ALA A 50 -7.29 -73.74 -28.27
CA ALA A 50 -6.96 -72.32 -28.38
C ALA A 50 -6.69 -71.76 -26.97
N VAL A 51 -5.42 -71.51 -26.66
CA VAL A 51 -4.99 -70.79 -25.46
C VAL A 51 -5.36 -69.32 -25.63
N ILE A 52 -6.05 -68.72 -24.66
CA ILE A 52 -6.26 -67.26 -24.62
C ILE A 52 -5.03 -66.66 -23.95
N GLU A 53 -4.24 -65.88 -24.69
CA GLU A 53 -3.10 -65.16 -24.12
C GLU A 53 -3.55 -64.00 -23.23
N ARG A 54 -2.73 -63.67 -22.22
CA ARG A 54 -2.96 -62.47 -21.42
C ARG A 54 -2.77 -61.22 -22.28
N PRO A 55 -3.70 -60.25 -22.27
CA PRO A 55 -3.55 -59.03 -23.04
C PRO A 55 -2.33 -58.26 -22.54
N ARG A 56 -1.44 -57.84 -23.45
CA ARG A 56 -0.39 -56.86 -23.13
C ARG A 56 -1.03 -55.48 -23.02
N VAL A 57 -0.82 -54.78 -21.91
CA VAL A 57 -1.41 -53.47 -21.66
C VAL A 57 -0.31 -52.41 -21.66
N THR A 58 -0.36 -51.47 -22.60
CA THR A 58 0.47 -50.25 -22.57
C THR A 58 -0.38 -49.03 -22.26
N VAL A 59 0.19 -48.10 -21.50
CA VAL A 59 -0.45 -46.84 -21.11
C VAL A 59 0.47 -45.67 -21.41
N SER A 60 -0.05 -44.71 -22.18
CA SER A 60 0.56 -43.40 -22.41
C SER A 60 -0.28 -42.29 -21.80
N ASP A 61 0.37 -41.30 -21.19
CA ASP A 61 -0.23 -40.07 -20.67
C ASP A 61 0.13 -38.89 -21.59
N ARG A 62 -0.89 -38.14 -22.03
CA ARG A 62 -0.74 -36.81 -22.61
C ARG A 62 -1.92 -35.95 -22.16
N GLY A 63 -1.65 -34.84 -21.49
CA GLY A 63 -2.64 -33.79 -21.23
C GLY A 63 -3.90 -34.24 -20.48
N GLY A 64 -3.76 -35.15 -19.50
CA GLY A 64 -4.90 -35.59 -18.68
C GLY A 64 -5.73 -36.73 -19.30
N GLN A 65 -5.22 -37.40 -20.33
CA GLN A 65 -5.85 -38.56 -20.95
C GLN A 65 -4.96 -39.81 -20.89
N VAL A 66 -5.58 -40.95 -20.60
CA VAL A 66 -4.95 -42.28 -20.57
C VAL A 66 -5.39 -43.05 -21.80
N THR A 67 -4.42 -43.45 -22.64
CA THR A 67 -4.69 -44.36 -23.77
C THR A 67 -4.20 -45.76 -23.45
N VAL A 68 -5.11 -46.73 -23.55
CA VAL A 68 -4.87 -48.17 -23.33
C VAL A 68 -4.76 -48.86 -24.66
N THR A 69 -3.66 -49.57 -24.88
CA THR A 69 -3.52 -50.47 -26.04
C THR A 69 -3.43 -51.92 -25.57
N ALA A 70 -4.27 -52.79 -26.13
CA ALA A 70 -4.24 -54.24 -25.86
C ALA A 70 -4.38 -55.06 -27.14
N THR A 71 -3.55 -56.09 -27.30
CA THR A 71 -3.63 -57.05 -28.41
C THR A 71 -4.26 -58.34 -27.89
N VAL A 72 -5.26 -58.85 -28.62
CA VAL A 72 -6.00 -60.04 -28.22
C VAL A 72 -6.22 -60.95 -29.43
N ASP A 73 -5.84 -62.22 -29.32
CA ASP A 73 -6.07 -63.21 -30.36
C ASP A 73 -7.23 -64.16 -29.96
N ARG A 74 -8.21 -64.34 -30.86
CA ARG A 74 -9.39 -65.21 -30.70
C ARG A 74 -10.33 -64.95 -29.48
N ALA A 75 -10.59 -63.69 -29.12
CA ALA A 75 -11.59 -63.34 -28.10
C ALA A 75 -12.99 -62.99 -28.65
N VAL A 76 -14.02 -63.16 -27.81
CA VAL A 76 -15.42 -62.84 -28.12
C VAL A 76 -15.81 -61.51 -27.49
N SER A 77 -15.44 -61.25 -26.24
CA SER A 77 -15.72 -59.97 -25.56
C SER A 77 -14.59 -59.53 -24.64
N CYS A 78 -14.47 -58.22 -24.46
CA CYS A 78 -13.47 -57.58 -23.63
C CYS A 78 -14.14 -56.60 -22.67
N THR A 79 -13.60 -56.51 -21.46
CA THR A 79 -14.03 -55.57 -20.42
C THR A 79 -12.83 -54.77 -19.94
N LEU A 80 -12.93 -53.45 -20.00
CA LEU A 80 -12.00 -52.51 -19.38
C LEU A 80 -12.56 -52.11 -18.00
N SER A 81 -11.74 -52.11 -16.96
CA SER A 81 -12.12 -51.59 -15.65
C SER A 81 -10.94 -50.96 -14.92
N SER A 82 -11.20 -50.12 -13.93
CA SER A 82 -10.17 -49.48 -13.14
C SER A 82 -10.53 -49.31 -11.68
N THR A 83 -9.52 -49.09 -10.86
CA THR A 83 -9.66 -48.71 -9.44
C THR A 83 -8.77 -47.51 -9.13
N PRO A 84 -9.32 -46.36 -8.70
CA PRO A 84 -10.77 -46.05 -8.65
C PRO A 84 -11.42 -46.07 -10.05
N ALA A 85 -12.74 -46.24 -10.11
CA ALA A 85 -13.48 -46.33 -11.38
C ALA A 85 -13.42 -44.98 -12.11
N LEU A 86 -12.81 -44.93 -13.31
CA LEU A 86 -12.87 -43.72 -14.12
C LEU A 86 -14.27 -43.61 -14.75
N ARG A 87 -14.84 -42.38 -14.76
CA ARG A 87 -16.19 -42.14 -15.29
C ARG A 87 -16.31 -42.64 -16.74
N GLY A 88 -17.33 -43.45 -17.02
CA GLY A 88 -17.63 -43.97 -18.35
C GLY A 88 -16.73 -45.11 -18.84
N TRP A 89 -15.80 -45.60 -18.01
CA TRP A 89 -14.73 -46.51 -18.45
C TRP A 89 -15.06 -48.00 -18.34
N ALA A 90 -15.97 -48.39 -17.44
CA ALA A 90 -16.44 -49.78 -17.34
C ALA A 90 -17.42 -50.11 -18.48
N ARG A 91 -16.92 -50.65 -19.58
CA ARG A 91 -17.74 -51.11 -20.71
C ARG A 91 -17.29 -52.49 -21.21
N VAL A 92 -18.26 -53.36 -21.47
CA VAL A 92 -18.07 -54.63 -22.19
C VAL A 92 -18.28 -54.37 -23.68
N PHE A 93 -17.39 -54.86 -24.53
CA PHE A 93 -17.49 -54.68 -25.98
C PHE A 93 -16.95 -55.91 -26.74
N PRO A 94 -17.45 -56.19 -27.96
CA PRO A 94 -16.94 -57.27 -28.79
C PRO A 94 -15.52 -56.95 -29.29
N CYS A 95 -14.62 -57.93 -29.30
CA CYS A 95 -13.20 -57.74 -29.63
C CYS A 95 -12.58 -58.92 -30.43
N ARG A 96 -13.26 -59.40 -31.49
CA ARG A 96 -12.73 -60.45 -32.38
C ARG A 96 -11.54 -59.94 -33.19
N HIS A 97 -10.35 -60.53 -32.97
CA HIS A 97 -9.07 -60.26 -33.66
C HIS A 97 -8.69 -58.77 -33.78
N ALA A 98 -8.56 -58.04 -32.67
CA ALA A 98 -8.35 -56.60 -32.72
C ALA A 98 -7.27 -56.08 -31.77
N LEU A 99 -6.50 -55.11 -32.27
CA LEU A 99 -5.79 -54.12 -31.46
C LEU A 99 -6.83 -53.19 -30.83
N ILE A 100 -6.98 -53.26 -29.51
CA ILE A 100 -7.87 -52.39 -28.75
C ILE A 100 -7.12 -51.12 -28.42
N ARG A 101 -7.56 -49.97 -28.93
CA ARG A 101 -7.09 -48.64 -28.50
C ARG A 101 -8.25 -47.85 -27.92
N ARG A 102 -8.16 -47.48 -26.63
CA ARG A 102 -9.19 -46.69 -25.93
C ARG A 102 -8.58 -45.59 -25.10
N THR A 103 -9.16 -44.41 -25.19
CA THR A 103 -8.73 -43.23 -24.42
C THR A 103 -9.79 -42.88 -23.39
N ALA A 104 -9.36 -42.57 -22.16
CA ALA A 104 -10.23 -42.06 -21.11
C ALA A 104 -9.65 -40.80 -20.49
N VAL A 105 -10.54 -39.92 -20.04
CA VAL A 105 -10.19 -38.71 -19.30
C VAL A 105 -9.93 -39.07 -17.85
N ILE A 106 -8.84 -38.57 -17.29
CA ILE A 106 -8.49 -38.75 -15.90
C ILE A 106 -9.39 -37.84 -15.04
N PRO A 107 -10.10 -38.37 -14.03
CA PRO A 107 -10.85 -37.55 -13.09
C PRO A 107 -9.90 -36.62 -12.30
N PRO A 108 -10.28 -35.35 -12.10
CA PRO A 108 -9.45 -34.39 -11.36
C PRO A 108 -9.29 -34.74 -9.86
N ASP A 109 -10.14 -35.64 -9.35
CA ASP A 109 -10.30 -36.04 -7.94
C ASP A 109 -9.65 -37.39 -7.59
N LEU A 110 -8.74 -37.92 -8.42
CA LEU A 110 -7.90 -39.05 -7.99
C LEU A 110 -7.22 -38.64 -6.68
N GLY A 111 -7.58 -39.33 -5.58
CA GLY A 111 -7.16 -39.00 -4.23
C GLY A 111 -5.64 -38.88 -4.04
N PRO A 112 -5.15 -38.67 -2.81
CA PRO A 112 -3.81 -38.13 -2.54
C PRO A 112 -2.63 -38.89 -3.18
N THR A 113 -2.80 -40.19 -3.49
CA THR A 113 -1.76 -41.02 -4.13
C THR A 113 -1.69 -40.90 -5.65
N ARG A 114 -2.69 -40.27 -6.29
CA ARG A 114 -2.82 -40.16 -7.77
C ARG A 114 -2.53 -41.46 -8.51
N ARG A 115 -2.85 -42.59 -7.86
CA ARG A 115 -2.57 -43.95 -8.33
C ARG A 115 -3.86 -44.59 -8.80
N PHE A 116 -3.83 -45.18 -9.99
CA PHE A 116 -4.92 -46.01 -10.49
C PHE A 116 -4.38 -47.32 -11.04
N VAL A 117 -5.16 -48.38 -10.87
CA VAL A 117 -4.90 -49.69 -11.47
C VAL A 117 -5.90 -49.91 -12.59
N LEU A 118 -5.41 -50.31 -13.75
CA LEU A 118 -6.20 -50.61 -14.92
C LEU A 118 -6.18 -52.10 -15.20
N TRP A 119 -7.36 -52.64 -15.51
CA TRP A 119 -7.59 -54.03 -15.82
C TRP A 119 -8.17 -54.17 -17.22
N VAL A 120 -7.65 -55.15 -17.97
CA VAL A 120 -8.28 -55.64 -19.21
C VAL A 120 -8.62 -57.11 -19.00
N THR A 121 -9.91 -57.43 -18.99
CA THR A 121 -10.42 -58.79 -18.94
C THR A 121 -10.91 -59.19 -20.32
N VAL A 122 -10.48 -60.35 -20.80
CA VAL A 122 -10.81 -60.89 -22.13
C VAL A 122 -11.53 -62.22 -21.93
N SER A 123 -12.63 -62.46 -22.65
CA SER A 123 -13.30 -63.76 -22.68
C SER A 123 -13.35 -64.35 -24.09
N GLY A 124 -13.12 -65.65 -24.21
CA GLY A 124 -13.16 -66.40 -25.48
C GLY A 124 -14.25 -67.47 -25.52
N THR A 125 -14.32 -68.23 -26.61
CA THR A 125 -15.30 -69.31 -26.79
C THR A 125 -15.12 -70.40 -25.72
N GLY A 126 -16.23 -70.97 -25.24
CA GLY A 126 -16.22 -71.99 -24.18
C GLY A 126 -16.01 -71.47 -22.75
N GLY A 127 -16.21 -70.17 -22.50
CA GLY A 127 -16.22 -69.59 -21.14
C GLY A 127 -14.85 -69.28 -20.54
N ARG A 128 -13.76 -69.35 -21.33
CA ARG A 128 -12.40 -69.05 -20.88
C ARG A 128 -12.18 -67.54 -20.71
N ILE A 129 -11.48 -67.14 -19.64
CA ILE A 129 -11.19 -65.74 -19.29
C ILE A 129 -9.69 -65.54 -19.03
N ALA A 130 -9.10 -64.45 -19.55
CA ALA A 130 -7.75 -63.99 -19.23
C ALA A 130 -7.76 -62.52 -18.77
N ARG A 131 -6.83 -62.12 -17.89
CA ARG A 131 -6.73 -60.76 -17.35
C ARG A 131 -5.30 -60.22 -17.45
N GLY A 132 -5.15 -58.98 -17.92
CA GLY A 132 -3.91 -58.19 -17.84
C GLY A 132 -4.11 -56.95 -16.96
N GLU A 133 -3.05 -56.53 -16.26
CA GLU A 133 -3.07 -55.38 -15.35
C GLU A 133 -1.90 -54.41 -15.61
N THR A 134 -2.11 -53.12 -15.35
CA THR A 134 -1.02 -52.16 -15.21
C THR A 134 -1.34 -51.10 -14.16
N VAL A 135 -0.31 -50.64 -13.45
CA VAL A 135 -0.40 -49.59 -12.43
C VAL A 135 0.22 -48.31 -12.99
N ARG A 136 -0.43 -47.17 -12.77
CA ARG A 136 0.14 -45.84 -13.07
C ARG A 136 -0.05 -44.86 -11.91
N GLN A 137 0.96 -44.02 -11.74
CA GLN A 137 0.98 -42.90 -10.81
C GLN A 137 1.19 -41.62 -11.64
N LEU A 138 0.29 -40.64 -11.49
CA LEU A 138 0.41 -39.36 -12.19
C LEU A 138 1.33 -38.41 -11.40
N GLY A 139 1.94 -37.46 -12.11
CA GLY A 139 2.71 -36.38 -11.48
C GLY A 139 1.84 -35.54 -10.51
N ALA A 140 2.48 -35.00 -9.47
CA ALA A 140 1.84 -34.04 -8.57
C ALA A 140 1.28 -32.83 -9.36
N PRO A 141 0.17 -32.20 -8.92
CA PRO A 141 -0.27 -30.96 -9.55
C PRO A 141 0.82 -29.89 -9.38
N ALA A 142 0.92 -28.96 -10.33
CA ALA A 142 1.77 -27.79 -10.14
C ALA A 142 1.37 -27.06 -8.84
N PRO A 143 2.32 -26.58 -8.04
CA PRO A 143 2.00 -25.84 -6.83
C PRO A 143 1.19 -24.59 -7.20
N VAL A 144 0.08 -24.36 -6.49
CA VAL A 144 -0.69 -23.11 -6.62
C VAL A 144 0.15 -22.00 -5.99
N VAL A 145 0.68 -21.11 -6.82
CA VAL A 145 1.50 -19.97 -6.38
C VAL A 145 0.56 -18.80 -6.09
N VAL A 146 0.48 -18.37 -4.83
CA VAL A 146 -0.22 -17.12 -4.46
C VAL A 146 0.73 -15.96 -4.74
N GLN A 147 0.31 -15.03 -5.59
CA GLN A 147 1.16 -13.91 -6.02
C GLN A 147 1.45 -12.96 -4.86
N LEU A 148 2.73 -12.68 -4.62
CA LEU A 148 3.18 -11.69 -3.65
C LEU A 148 2.77 -10.28 -4.09
N ALA A 149 2.22 -9.51 -3.17
CA ALA A 149 1.86 -8.11 -3.38
C ALA A 149 2.11 -7.29 -2.10
N VAL A 150 2.58 -6.06 -2.26
CA VAL A 150 2.60 -5.07 -1.17
C VAL A 150 1.17 -4.62 -0.89
N SER A 151 0.73 -4.65 0.36
CA SER A 151 -0.61 -4.21 0.76
C SER A 151 -0.63 -2.82 1.39
N THR A 152 0.51 -2.34 1.87
CA THR A 152 0.65 -0.94 2.30
C THR A 152 0.63 -0.03 1.09
N THR A 153 -0.34 0.88 1.03
CA THR A 153 -0.48 1.83 -0.09
C THR A 153 -0.24 3.28 0.30
N THR A 154 -0.29 3.59 1.60
CA THR A 154 -0.02 4.93 2.15
C THR A 154 0.78 4.81 3.45
N LEU A 155 1.49 5.89 3.79
CA LEU A 155 2.17 6.05 5.07
C LEU A 155 1.54 7.24 5.80
N ALA A 156 1.31 7.08 7.11
CA ALA A 156 0.93 8.21 7.94
C ALA A 156 2.09 9.21 8.02
N SER A 157 1.75 10.50 8.13
CA SER A 157 2.76 11.55 8.30
C SER A 157 3.59 11.33 9.57
N ALA A 158 4.86 11.69 9.52
CA ALA A 158 5.74 11.74 10.68
C ALA A 158 5.90 13.19 11.15
N THR A 159 6.40 13.40 12.37
CA THR A 159 6.70 14.73 12.91
C THR A 159 8.19 14.79 13.25
N VAL A 160 8.87 15.88 12.87
CA VAL A 160 10.29 16.11 13.21
C VAL A 160 10.50 15.95 14.72
N GLY A 161 11.56 15.25 15.13
CA GLY A 161 11.85 14.96 16.54
C GLY A 161 10.91 13.94 17.22
N GLY A 162 9.81 13.56 16.57
CA GLY A 162 8.86 12.56 17.06
C GLY A 162 9.26 11.13 16.70
N LEU A 163 8.96 10.16 17.57
CA LEU A 163 9.16 8.75 17.25
C LEU A 163 8.21 8.31 16.14
N TYR A 164 8.75 7.75 15.06
CA TYR A 164 8.01 7.14 13.97
C TYR A 164 8.20 5.63 13.97
N SER A 165 7.13 4.87 13.76
CA SER A 165 7.17 3.40 13.70
C SER A 165 5.97 2.85 12.92
N VAL A 166 6.19 2.43 11.68
CA VAL A 166 5.17 1.86 10.79
C VAL A 166 5.64 0.54 10.19
N GLN A 167 4.80 -0.49 10.31
CA GLN A 167 5.07 -1.81 9.72
C GLN A 167 4.49 -1.90 8.31
N LEU A 168 5.35 -2.12 7.32
CA LEU A 168 4.93 -2.47 5.97
C LEU A 168 4.32 -3.87 5.94
N ALA A 169 3.25 -4.02 5.15
CA ALA A 169 2.50 -5.25 5.03
C ALA A 169 2.50 -5.74 3.57
N ALA A 170 2.49 -7.06 3.43
CA ALA A 170 2.38 -7.75 2.15
C ALA A 170 1.46 -8.97 2.28
N SER A 171 0.90 -9.40 1.15
CA SER A 171 0.03 -10.57 1.02
C SER A 171 0.52 -11.50 -0.08
N GLY A 172 0.07 -12.75 -0.06
CA GLY A 172 0.56 -13.79 -0.97
C GLY A 172 1.99 -14.24 -0.66
N GLY A 173 2.63 -15.02 -1.54
CA GLY A 173 3.94 -15.61 -1.26
C GLY A 173 3.98 -16.48 0.01
N ALA A 174 5.18 -16.66 0.55
CA ALA A 174 5.48 -17.42 1.75
C ALA A 174 6.36 -16.58 2.70
N PRO A 175 5.89 -16.26 3.93
CA PRO A 175 6.72 -15.55 4.90
C PRO A 175 7.87 -16.43 5.43
N PRO A 176 8.94 -15.84 6.00
CA PRO A 176 9.13 -14.42 6.31
C PRO A 176 9.55 -13.63 5.08
N TYR A 177 8.97 -12.44 4.95
CA TYR A 177 9.33 -11.50 3.91
C TYR A 177 10.59 -10.73 4.25
N VAL A 178 11.32 -10.32 3.20
CA VAL A 178 12.48 -9.44 3.31
C VAL A 178 12.19 -8.16 2.52
N TRP A 179 12.32 -7.03 3.20
CA TRP A 179 12.08 -5.69 2.66
C TRP A 179 13.38 -4.94 2.42
N SER A 180 13.40 -4.11 1.37
CA SER A 180 14.50 -3.20 1.06
C SER A 180 14.01 -2.05 0.17
N LEU A 181 14.78 -0.97 0.10
CA LEU A 181 14.56 0.10 -0.89
C LEU A 181 15.17 -0.29 -2.24
N VAL A 182 14.45 0.01 -3.32
CA VAL A 182 14.94 -0.10 -4.70
C VAL A 182 15.40 1.26 -5.22
N ALA A 183 14.67 2.32 -4.86
CA ALA A 183 14.97 3.70 -5.21
C ALA A 183 14.42 4.66 -4.13
N GLY A 184 14.91 5.90 -4.16
CA GLY A 184 14.61 6.91 -3.16
C GLY A 184 15.39 6.72 -1.86
N ALA A 185 15.17 7.63 -0.93
CA ALA A 185 15.73 7.58 0.41
C ALA A 185 14.63 7.91 1.42
N LEU A 186 14.70 7.29 2.59
CA LEU A 186 13.89 7.75 3.72
C LEU A 186 14.42 9.11 4.21
N PRO A 187 13.56 9.94 4.82
CA PRO A 187 14.00 11.15 5.53
C PRO A 187 15.12 10.84 6.53
N ALA A 188 16.03 11.79 6.73
CA ALA A 188 17.11 11.68 7.71
C ALA A 188 16.55 11.29 9.09
N GLY A 189 17.23 10.36 9.77
CA GLY A 189 16.80 9.82 11.06
C GLY A 189 15.81 8.65 11.00
N LEU A 190 15.32 8.26 9.81
CA LEU A 190 14.48 7.08 9.60
C LEU A 190 15.23 5.94 8.89
N SER A 191 14.82 4.70 9.17
CA SER A 191 15.38 3.49 8.56
C SER A 191 14.30 2.45 8.25
N LEU A 192 14.54 1.62 7.23
CA LEU A 192 13.72 0.45 6.90
C LEU A 192 14.44 -0.82 7.36
N SER A 193 13.83 -1.58 8.27
CA SER A 193 14.34 -2.89 8.67
C SER A 193 14.05 -3.95 7.59
N PRO A 194 14.84 -5.04 7.51
CA PRO A 194 14.54 -6.17 6.63
C PRO A 194 13.17 -6.82 6.89
N GLY A 195 12.60 -6.65 8.09
CA GLY A 195 11.26 -7.11 8.45
C GLY A 195 10.14 -6.19 7.98
N GLY A 196 10.46 -5.05 7.36
CA GLY A 196 9.47 -4.09 6.86
C GLY A 196 9.09 -2.99 7.86
N LEU A 197 9.82 -2.84 8.98
CA LEU A 197 9.56 -1.76 9.92
C LEU A 197 10.26 -0.48 9.45
N VAL A 198 9.50 0.56 9.13
CA VAL A 198 10.01 1.92 8.95
C VAL A 198 9.98 2.62 10.30
N SER A 199 11.14 2.93 10.87
CA SER A 199 11.20 3.51 12.21
C SER A 199 12.41 4.43 12.42
N GLY A 200 12.28 5.34 13.38
CA GLY A 200 13.32 6.26 13.80
C GLY A 200 12.74 7.56 14.35
N VAL A 201 13.56 8.62 14.33
CA VAL A 201 13.14 9.98 14.67
C VAL A 201 13.54 10.85 13.48
N PRO A 202 12.60 11.37 12.69
CA PRO A 202 12.94 12.16 11.52
C PRO A 202 13.51 13.51 11.95
N GLU A 203 14.48 14.00 11.19
CA GLU A 203 15.25 15.21 11.55
C GLU A 203 14.83 16.44 10.75
N VAL A 204 14.25 16.26 9.57
CA VAL A 204 13.92 17.35 8.64
C VAL A 204 12.52 17.14 8.07
N ALA A 205 11.72 18.20 8.08
CA ALA A 205 10.40 18.21 7.44
C ALA A 205 10.51 18.11 5.91
N GLY A 206 9.46 17.61 5.26
CA GLY A 206 9.40 17.48 3.81
C GLY A 206 8.74 16.18 3.35
N VAL A 207 8.69 16.00 2.02
CA VAL A 207 8.08 14.82 1.40
C VAL A 207 9.15 13.93 0.78
N ALA A 208 9.18 12.66 1.18
CA ALA A 208 10.05 11.65 0.60
C ALA A 208 9.22 10.62 -0.19
N THR A 209 9.63 10.36 -1.43
CA THR A 209 9.09 9.25 -2.23
C THR A 209 10.08 8.09 -2.24
N ILE A 210 9.63 6.91 -1.83
CA ILE A 210 10.43 5.69 -1.75
C ILE A 210 9.82 4.59 -2.61
N ASP A 211 10.65 3.81 -3.28
CA ASP A 211 10.25 2.57 -3.94
C ASP A 211 10.70 1.38 -3.10
N VAL A 212 9.76 0.68 -2.49
CA VAL A 212 10.02 -0.49 -1.64
C VAL A 212 9.86 -1.77 -2.44
N VAL A 213 10.70 -2.76 -2.17
CA VAL A 213 10.51 -4.14 -2.64
C VAL A 213 10.32 -5.08 -1.46
N VAL A 214 9.31 -5.94 -1.57
CA VAL A 214 9.14 -7.11 -0.71
C VAL A 214 9.55 -8.36 -1.49
N ARG A 215 10.36 -9.21 -0.86
CA ARG A 215 10.79 -10.49 -1.43
C ARG A 215 10.35 -11.64 -0.53
N ASP A 216 9.92 -12.72 -1.17
CA ASP A 216 9.76 -14.03 -0.54
C ASP A 216 10.84 -14.97 -1.10
N PRO A 217 11.93 -15.19 -0.35
CA PRO A 217 13.01 -16.07 -0.77
C PRO A 217 12.74 -17.56 -0.49
N ARG A 218 11.64 -17.91 0.19
CA ARG A 218 11.35 -19.29 0.62
C ARG A 218 10.29 -19.99 -0.24
N SER A 219 9.61 -19.27 -1.13
CA SER A 219 8.78 -19.90 -2.14
C SER A 219 9.60 -20.73 -3.11
N ALA A 220 8.98 -21.80 -3.61
CA ALA A 220 9.56 -22.67 -4.64
C ALA A 220 9.89 -21.92 -5.95
N VAL A 221 9.24 -20.77 -6.16
CA VAL A 221 9.51 -19.81 -7.24
C VAL A 221 9.69 -18.45 -6.57
N PRO A 222 10.91 -17.90 -6.47
CA PRO A 222 11.14 -16.63 -5.80
C PRO A 222 10.22 -15.53 -6.34
N GLN A 223 9.55 -14.82 -5.43
CA GLN A 223 8.65 -13.72 -5.78
C GLN A 223 9.18 -12.40 -5.25
N ALA A 224 8.89 -11.32 -5.98
CA ALA A 224 9.12 -9.96 -5.56
C ALA A 224 7.95 -9.08 -6.00
N ALA A 225 7.60 -8.10 -5.17
CA ALA A 225 6.64 -7.07 -5.51
C ALA A 225 7.17 -5.70 -5.07
N THR A 226 6.90 -4.66 -5.86
CA THR A 226 7.31 -3.29 -5.56
C THR A 226 6.11 -2.40 -5.29
N MET A 227 6.34 -1.30 -4.58
CA MET A 227 5.35 -0.26 -4.34
C MET A 227 6.04 1.08 -4.12
N VAL A 228 5.54 2.12 -4.76
CA VAL A 228 5.96 3.50 -4.49
C VAL A 228 5.11 4.06 -3.36
N LEU A 229 5.76 4.55 -2.31
CA LEU A 229 5.14 5.16 -1.13
C LEU A 229 5.65 6.59 -0.94
N SER A 230 4.77 7.48 -0.52
CA SER A 230 5.11 8.83 -0.09
C SER A 230 5.03 8.94 1.43
N LEU A 231 6.08 9.46 2.06
CA LEU A 231 6.09 9.83 3.47
C LEU A 231 6.22 11.34 3.60
N THR A 232 5.25 11.96 4.24
CA THR A 232 5.30 13.38 4.62
C THR A 232 5.83 13.47 6.05
N VAL A 233 6.89 14.24 6.26
CA VAL A 233 7.36 14.66 7.59
C VAL A 233 6.94 16.11 7.78
N VAL A 234 6.20 16.39 8.84
CA VAL A 234 5.76 17.74 9.21
C VAL A 234 6.57 18.27 10.39
N GLU A 235 6.65 19.58 10.47
CA GLU A 235 7.13 20.27 11.66
C GLU A 235 6.20 20.00 12.87
N PRO A 236 6.71 20.01 14.12
CA PRO A 236 5.86 20.00 15.29
C PRO A 236 4.96 21.24 15.30
N ALA A 237 3.69 21.05 15.68
CA ALA A 237 2.77 22.15 15.89
C ALA A 237 3.36 23.15 16.90
N ALA A 238 3.36 24.43 16.54
CA ALA A 238 3.82 25.48 17.43
C ALA A 238 2.81 25.67 18.58
N PRO A 239 3.26 26.08 19.78
CA PRO A 239 2.35 26.56 20.81
C PRO A 239 1.58 27.77 20.30
N VAL A 240 0.27 27.81 20.58
CA VAL A 240 -0.60 28.93 20.20
C VAL A 240 -0.57 30.00 21.29
N VAL A 241 -0.37 31.25 20.89
CA VAL A 241 -0.41 32.45 21.74
C VAL A 241 -1.54 33.35 21.25
N GLU A 242 -2.39 33.80 22.17
CA GLU A 242 -3.38 34.83 21.86
C GLU A 242 -2.72 36.21 21.97
N THR A 243 -2.81 36.99 20.91
CA THR A 243 -2.34 38.37 20.86
C THR A 243 -3.52 39.33 20.65
N PHE A 244 -3.29 40.62 20.86
CA PHE A 244 -4.33 41.64 20.70
C PHE A 244 -4.37 42.22 19.28
N ASN A 245 -3.29 42.06 18.51
CA ASN A 245 -3.12 42.70 17.21
C ASN A 245 -2.35 41.89 16.17
N TRP A 246 -1.76 40.72 16.47
CA TRP A 246 -0.97 39.91 15.52
C TRP A 246 -1.61 38.54 15.24
N SER A 247 -1.56 38.11 13.98
CA SER A 247 -1.88 36.74 13.54
C SER A 247 -0.80 36.24 12.60
N GLY A 248 -0.22 35.08 12.87
CA GLY A 248 0.87 34.55 12.05
C GLY A 248 1.84 33.67 12.84
N TYR A 249 3.11 33.72 12.45
CA TYR A 249 4.17 32.96 13.12
C TYR A 249 5.34 33.87 13.47
N GLU A 250 5.89 33.67 14.66
CA GLU A 250 7.17 34.22 15.09
C GLU A 250 8.13 33.09 15.52
N VAL A 251 9.42 33.30 15.29
CA VAL A 251 10.50 32.48 15.81
C VAL A 251 11.34 33.28 16.78
N SER A 252 11.77 32.65 17.86
CA SER A 252 12.60 33.26 18.91
C SER A 252 13.95 32.57 19.03
N GLY A 253 14.97 33.31 19.47
CA GLY A 253 16.34 32.82 19.59
C GLY A 253 17.30 33.90 19.12
N GLY A 254 18.02 33.61 18.03
CA GLY A 254 18.90 34.58 17.39
C GLY A 254 20.39 34.43 17.78
N PRO A 255 21.23 35.37 17.32
CA PRO A 255 20.85 36.55 16.56
C PRO A 255 20.37 36.18 15.15
N PHE A 256 19.24 36.74 14.75
CA PHE A 256 18.76 36.68 13.38
C PHE A 256 19.49 37.72 12.53
N THR A 257 19.79 37.35 11.29
CA THR A 257 20.52 38.19 10.33
C THR A 257 19.72 38.40 9.05
N ALA A 258 18.62 37.67 8.87
CA ALA A 258 17.69 37.92 7.79
C ALA A 258 16.32 37.31 8.10
N ALA A 259 15.27 37.92 7.54
CA ALA A 259 13.93 37.35 7.43
C ALA A 259 13.31 37.77 6.09
N SER A 260 12.55 36.88 5.46
CA SER A 260 11.82 37.19 4.22
C SER A 260 10.59 36.33 4.06
N ALA A 261 9.62 36.81 3.29
CA ALA A 261 8.54 36.00 2.70
C ALA A 261 7.94 36.74 1.51
N THR A 262 7.14 36.02 0.73
CA THR A 262 6.20 36.63 -0.22
C THR A 262 4.80 36.46 0.31
N PHE A 263 3.97 37.49 0.31
CA PHE A 263 2.56 37.40 0.66
C PHE A 263 1.66 38.00 -0.43
N ASP A 264 0.45 37.47 -0.54
CA ASP A 264 -0.58 38.04 -1.40
C ASP A 264 -1.27 39.21 -0.67
N VAL A 265 -1.38 40.36 -1.33
CA VAL A 265 -2.09 41.54 -0.82
C VAL A 265 -3.60 41.29 -0.88
N PRO A 266 -4.32 41.27 0.26
CA PRO A 266 -5.75 40.98 0.26
C PRO A 266 -6.60 42.20 -0.13
N ASP A 267 -7.90 41.99 -0.34
CA ASP A 267 -8.88 43.08 -0.40
C ASP A 267 -9.68 43.14 0.91
N LEU A 268 -10.19 44.32 1.28
CA LEU A 268 -11.09 44.45 2.42
C LEU A 268 -12.55 44.27 1.98
N VAL A 269 -13.27 43.41 2.68
CA VAL A 269 -14.68 43.12 2.43
C VAL A 269 -15.52 44.39 2.60
N ALA A 270 -16.35 44.68 1.60
CA ALA A 270 -17.22 45.86 1.62
C ALA A 270 -18.10 45.92 2.88
N GLY A 271 -17.98 47.01 3.64
CA GLY A 271 -18.76 47.24 4.85
C GLY A 271 -17.94 47.19 6.15
N THR A 272 -16.69 46.73 6.11
CA THR A 272 -15.76 46.92 7.23
C THR A 272 -15.23 48.34 7.22
N SER A 273 -15.67 49.18 8.16
CA SER A 273 -15.15 50.54 8.32
C SER A 273 -15.56 51.13 9.68
N PRO A 274 -14.65 51.83 10.39
CA PRO A 274 -13.23 51.96 10.08
C PRO A 274 -12.50 50.64 10.37
N ALA A 275 -11.56 50.26 9.52
CA ALA A 275 -10.75 49.06 9.72
C ALA A 275 -9.40 49.16 9.03
N SER A 276 -8.45 48.36 9.47
CA SER A 276 -7.16 48.19 8.78
C SER A 276 -6.63 46.77 8.97
N THR A 277 -5.89 46.32 7.98
CA THR A 277 -5.15 45.06 7.96
C THR A 277 -3.76 45.37 7.42
N SER A 278 -2.73 44.71 7.94
CA SER A 278 -1.38 44.87 7.42
C SER A 278 -0.61 43.56 7.43
N GLU A 279 -0.03 43.20 6.29
CA GLU A 279 0.86 42.05 6.15
C GLU A 279 2.31 42.52 6.16
N TRP A 280 3.14 41.92 7.02
CA TRP A 280 4.53 42.33 7.13
C TRP A 280 5.48 41.21 7.57
N VAL A 281 6.77 41.46 7.35
CA VAL A 281 7.88 40.64 7.84
C VAL A 281 8.76 41.51 8.73
N GLY A 282 9.18 40.96 9.86
CA GLY A 282 9.94 41.69 10.87
C GLY A 282 11.11 40.93 11.47
N ILE A 283 11.97 41.71 12.14
CA ILE A 283 12.98 41.25 13.09
C ILE A 283 12.76 42.04 14.40
N ASP A 284 12.82 41.31 15.52
CA ASP A 284 12.48 41.76 16.87
C ASP A 284 10.97 41.98 17.10
N GLY A 285 10.57 42.90 17.99
CA GLY A 285 9.16 43.13 18.37
C GLY A 285 8.60 42.10 19.34
N SER A 286 9.03 40.85 19.25
CA SER A 286 8.72 39.81 20.23
C SER A 286 9.69 39.83 21.41
N GLY A 287 9.14 39.87 22.63
CA GLY A 287 9.92 39.87 23.88
C GLY A 287 10.78 41.12 24.12
N ASN A 288 10.80 42.09 23.20
CA ASN A 288 11.54 43.34 23.33
C ASN A 288 10.83 44.50 22.58
N THR A 289 11.39 45.71 22.63
CA THR A 289 10.76 46.92 22.04
C THR A 289 11.47 47.44 20.80
N SER A 290 12.53 46.78 20.34
CA SER A 290 13.14 47.04 19.04
C SER A 290 12.28 46.34 17.99
N LEU A 291 12.14 46.88 16.80
CA LEU A 291 11.45 46.21 15.69
C LEU A 291 11.89 46.89 14.40
N ILE A 292 12.36 46.12 13.43
CA ILE A 292 12.54 46.56 12.05
C ILE A 292 11.64 45.70 11.18
N GLN A 293 10.79 46.35 10.39
CA GLN A 293 9.73 45.66 9.66
C GLN A 293 9.36 46.39 8.37
N ALA A 294 8.78 45.67 7.44
CA ALA A 294 8.21 46.23 6.22
C ALA A 294 7.06 45.38 5.72
N GLY A 295 6.13 46.01 5.01
CA GLY A 295 4.88 45.37 4.65
C GLY A 295 3.99 46.21 3.74
N VAL A 296 2.74 45.77 3.66
CA VAL A 296 1.63 46.45 2.99
C VAL A 296 0.51 46.63 4.01
N GLN A 297 -0.29 47.68 3.85
CA GLN A 297 -1.45 47.95 4.70
C GLN A 297 -2.64 48.37 3.85
N GLU A 298 -3.77 47.71 4.07
CA GLU A 298 -5.09 48.13 3.61
C GLU A 298 -5.79 48.87 4.74
N SER A 299 -6.29 50.07 4.45
CA SER A 299 -7.07 50.85 5.42
C SER A 299 -8.30 51.46 4.77
N VAL A 300 -9.39 51.53 5.53
CA VAL A 300 -10.64 52.13 5.06
C VAL A 300 -11.27 52.96 6.16
N GLN A 301 -11.60 54.21 5.81
CA GLN A 301 -12.32 55.15 6.67
C GLN A 301 -13.78 55.28 6.22
N PRO A 302 -14.69 55.74 7.10
CA PRO A 302 -16.10 55.88 6.76
C PRO A 302 -16.32 56.77 5.52
N GLY A 303 -16.92 56.18 4.46
CA GLY A 303 -17.24 56.89 3.21
C GLY A 303 -16.07 57.05 2.24
N SER A 304 -14.93 56.39 2.49
CA SER A 304 -13.77 56.36 1.58
C SER A 304 -13.64 55.01 0.87
N SER A 305 -12.85 54.97 -0.21
CA SER A 305 -12.35 53.72 -0.78
C SER A 305 -11.23 53.15 0.10
N VAL A 306 -10.96 51.85 -0.04
CA VAL A 306 -9.77 51.23 0.56
C VAL A 306 -8.52 51.94 0.01
N ALA A 307 -7.61 52.31 0.91
CA ALA A 307 -6.27 52.77 0.60
C ALA A 307 -5.31 51.61 0.87
N VAL A 308 -4.44 51.33 -0.09
CA VAL A 308 -3.41 50.29 0.01
C VAL A 308 -2.05 50.96 -0.12
N GLU A 309 -1.19 50.77 0.89
CA GLU A 309 0.08 51.46 0.98
C GLU A 309 1.19 50.47 1.39
N ALA A 310 2.30 50.46 0.63
CA ALA A 310 3.52 49.76 1.05
C ALA A 310 4.33 50.66 2.00
N TRP A 311 4.97 50.07 3.01
CA TRP A 311 5.64 50.81 4.06
C TRP A 311 6.83 50.05 4.66
N TRP A 312 7.70 50.77 5.37
CA TRP A 312 8.68 50.19 6.28
C TRP A 312 8.71 50.99 7.58
N GLU A 313 9.11 50.35 8.69
CA GLU A 313 9.18 50.96 10.01
C GLU A 313 10.38 50.46 10.80
N MET A 314 10.90 51.33 11.67
CA MET A 314 11.82 50.95 12.73
C MET A 314 11.37 51.59 14.04
N LEU A 315 10.88 50.78 14.98
CA LEU A 315 10.40 51.31 16.25
C LEU A 315 11.54 51.98 17.05
N PRO A 316 11.27 53.12 17.71
CA PRO A 316 9.94 53.72 17.94
C PRO A 316 9.53 54.78 16.89
N ALA A 317 10.25 54.92 15.77
CA ALA A 317 9.85 55.85 14.72
C ALA A 317 8.58 55.33 14.02
N PRO A 318 7.68 56.22 13.56
CA PRO A 318 6.47 55.81 12.85
C PRO A 318 6.79 55.21 11.48
N GLU A 319 5.82 54.47 10.95
CA GLU A 319 5.81 53.97 9.57
C GLU A 319 6.24 55.03 8.54
N THR A 320 7.03 54.59 7.57
CA THR A 320 7.52 55.39 6.44
C THR A 320 6.94 54.82 5.15
N PRO A 321 6.08 55.58 4.43
CA PRO A 321 5.52 55.15 3.17
C PRO A 321 6.59 54.90 2.10
N ILE A 322 6.41 53.85 1.32
CA ILE A 322 7.25 53.47 0.19
C ILE A 322 6.59 53.95 -1.11
N PRO A 323 7.33 54.57 -2.04
CA PRO A 323 6.81 54.96 -3.36
C PRO A 323 6.69 53.74 -4.29
N LEU A 324 5.98 52.71 -3.85
CA LEU A 324 5.69 51.47 -4.56
C LEU A 324 4.16 51.36 -4.65
N THR A 325 3.63 51.22 -5.86
CA THR A 325 2.19 50.99 -6.04
C THR A 325 1.92 49.51 -5.90
N VAL A 326 0.99 49.18 -5.01
CA VAL A 326 0.51 47.82 -4.73
C VAL A 326 -1.02 47.83 -4.78
N GLU A 327 -1.61 46.76 -5.29
CA GLU A 327 -3.06 46.58 -5.39
C GLU A 327 -3.47 45.20 -4.82
N PRO A 328 -4.72 45.04 -4.34
CA PRO A 328 -5.22 43.73 -3.95
C PRO A 328 -5.06 42.70 -5.06
N GLY A 329 -4.52 41.53 -4.72
CA GLY A 329 -4.16 40.45 -5.64
C GLY A 329 -2.71 40.46 -6.12
N ASP A 330 -1.92 41.48 -5.79
CA ASP A 330 -0.48 41.46 -6.02
C ASP A 330 0.25 40.53 -5.02
N ALA A 331 1.30 39.86 -5.46
CA ALA A 331 2.24 39.14 -4.61
C ALA A 331 3.46 40.02 -4.27
N VAL A 332 3.61 40.37 -2.99
CA VAL A 332 4.67 41.25 -2.48
C VAL A 332 5.68 40.46 -1.66
N GLN A 333 6.96 40.54 -2.06
CA GLN A 333 8.08 39.99 -1.32
C GLN A 333 8.71 41.06 -0.43
N VAL A 334 8.82 40.76 0.86
CA VAL A 334 9.61 41.54 1.82
C VAL A 334 10.86 40.75 2.19
N SER A 335 12.00 41.44 2.27
CA SER A 335 13.26 40.90 2.78
C SER A 335 13.99 41.92 3.64
N LEU A 336 14.34 41.49 4.84
CA LEU A 336 15.18 42.19 5.81
C LEU A 336 16.49 41.42 5.93
N ALA A 337 17.64 42.10 5.86
CA ALA A 337 18.94 41.46 6.00
C ALA A 337 19.99 42.37 6.63
N ASP A 338 20.76 41.85 7.59
CA ASP A 338 21.94 42.50 8.15
C ASP A 338 23.03 42.58 7.07
N ALA A 339 23.34 43.80 6.65
CA ALA A 339 24.42 44.11 5.71
C ALA A 339 25.78 44.26 6.41
N GLY A 340 25.82 44.11 7.74
CA GLY A 340 27.00 44.27 8.58
C GLY A 340 27.17 45.70 9.09
N GLY A 341 27.95 45.85 10.17
CA GLY A 341 28.23 47.15 10.77
C GLY A 341 27.02 47.83 11.43
N GLY A 342 25.97 47.06 11.76
CA GLY A 342 24.72 47.57 12.32
C GLY A 342 23.83 48.24 11.27
N VAL A 343 24.02 47.92 9.99
CA VAL A 343 23.20 48.41 8.88
C VAL A 343 22.39 47.26 8.34
N TRP A 344 21.09 47.48 8.18
CA TRP A 344 20.14 46.52 7.66
C TRP A 344 19.58 47.00 6.34
N THR A 345 19.51 46.09 5.37
CA THR A 345 18.81 46.29 4.10
C THR A 345 17.35 45.92 4.28
N ILE A 346 16.46 46.83 3.92
CA ILE A 346 15.01 46.59 3.81
C ILE A 346 14.67 46.60 2.33
N SER A 347 14.09 45.52 1.83
CA SER A 347 13.62 45.41 0.44
C SER A 347 12.15 45.00 0.40
N VAL A 348 11.37 45.73 -0.40
CA VAL A 348 9.96 45.42 -0.69
C VAL A 348 9.80 45.37 -2.20
N THR A 349 9.38 44.23 -2.72
CA THR A 349 9.24 43.98 -4.16
C THR A 349 7.84 43.47 -4.44
N ASP A 350 7.05 44.22 -5.19
CA ASP A 350 5.87 43.66 -5.82
C ASP A 350 6.34 42.80 -7.00
N THR A 351 6.21 41.49 -6.85
CA THR A 351 6.67 40.50 -7.82
C THR A 351 5.72 40.40 -9.03
N THR A 352 4.48 40.86 -8.89
CA THR A 352 3.46 40.91 -9.95
C THR A 352 3.83 41.97 -10.98
N THR A 353 4.08 43.19 -10.52
CA THR A 353 4.46 44.32 -11.39
C THR A 353 5.97 44.43 -11.61
N ARG A 354 6.77 43.71 -10.81
CA ARG A 354 8.25 43.75 -10.75
C ARG A 354 8.80 45.11 -10.33
N GLN A 355 8.02 45.90 -9.61
CA GLN A 355 8.51 47.12 -8.98
C GLN A 355 9.17 46.77 -7.65
N SER A 356 10.23 47.50 -7.29
CA SER A 356 10.99 47.23 -6.07
C SER A 356 11.45 48.52 -5.42
N PHE A 357 11.47 48.51 -4.10
CA PHE A 357 12.10 49.51 -3.26
C PHE A 357 13.12 48.84 -2.35
N THR A 358 14.26 49.51 -2.17
CA THR A 358 15.30 49.09 -1.22
C THR A 358 15.86 50.30 -0.49
N THR A 359 16.08 50.17 0.81
CA THR A 359 16.75 51.16 1.64
C THR A 359 17.69 50.48 2.63
N GLU A 360 18.73 51.20 3.07
CA GLU A 360 19.62 50.77 4.14
C GLU A 360 19.40 51.63 5.36
N GLN A 361 19.26 51.00 6.53
CA GLN A 361 18.99 51.68 7.79
C GLN A 361 19.93 51.20 8.88
N SER A 362 20.37 52.12 9.74
CA SER A 362 21.09 51.72 10.95
C SER A 362 20.10 51.10 11.95
N TYR A 363 20.34 49.86 12.32
CA TYR A 363 19.51 49.12 13.26
C TYR A 363 20.39 48.41 14.29
N GLY A 364 20.11 48.68 15.56
CA GLY A 364 20.87 48.18 16.70
C GLY A 364 20.03 47.33 17.66
N GLY A 365 18.90 46.80 17.18
CA GLY A 365 18.11 45.82 17.92
C GLY A 365 18.89 44.53 18.17
N PRO A 366 18.48 43.71 19.14
CA PRO A 366 19.18 42.47 19.47
C PRO A 366 19.03 41.37 18.40
N ALA A 367 18.01 41.47 17.54
CA ALA A 367 17.63 40.45 16.56
C ALA A 367 17.33 39.09 17.22
N ASP A 368 16.51 39.11 18.28
CA ASP A 368 16.15 37.93 19.08
C ASP A 368 14.87 37.23 18.57
N SER A 369 14.15 37.83 17.62
CA SER A 369 13.02 37.22 16.90
C SER A 369 12.99 37.55 15.40
N ALA A 370 12.23 36.74 14.66
CA ALA A 370 11.82 37.00 13.28
C ALA A 370 10.36 36.55 13.09
N GLU A 371 9.58 37.30 12.32
CA GLU A 371 8.13 37.10 12.29
C GLU A 371 7.48 37.45 10.94
N TRP A 372 6.34 36.83 10.68
CA TRP A 372 5.54 36.95 9.46
C TRP A 372 4.07 37.07 9.86
N ILE A 373 3.52 38.27 9.78
CA ILE A 373 2.33 38.66 10.55
C ILE A 373 1.31 39.36 9.66
N VAL A 374 0.04 39.03 9.88
CA VAL A 374 -1.12 39.89 9.60
C VAL A 374 -1.49 40.63 10.88
N GLU A 375 -1.57 41.95 10.81
CA GLU A 375 -1.77 42.81 11.98
C GLU A 375 -3.03 43.68 11.88
N ALA A 376 -3.68 43.90 13.03
CA ALA A 376 -4.55 45.04 13.27
C ALA A 376 -3.71 46.21 13.84
N PRO A 377 -3.27 47.18 13.02
CA PRO A 377 -2.25 48.15 13.42
C PRO A 377 -2.72 49.08 14.55
N SER A 378 -1.77 49.64 15.29
CA SER A 378 -2.08 50.66 16.28
C SER A 378 -2.26 52.03 15.61
N SER A 379 -3.36 52.72 15.93
CA SER A 379 -3.58 54.09 15.46
C SER A 379 -2.50 55.02 16.00
N THR A 380 -1.75 55.68 15.12
CA THR A 380 -0.73 56.67 15.47
C THR A 380 -1.30 57.88 16.23
N SER A 381 -2.61 58.13 16.11
CA SER A 381 -3.28 59.26 16.78
C SER A 381 -3.80 58.94 18.19
N THR A 382 -4.17 57.68 18.46
CA THR A 382 -4.79 57.27 19.73
C THR A 382 -3.96 56.25 20.51
N GLY A 383 -2.94 55.64 19.88
CA GLY A 383 -2.16 54.52 20.43
C GLY A 383 -2.99 53.25 20.66
N SER A 384 -4.23 53.22 20.19
CA SER A 384 -5.13 52.07 20.35
C SER A 384 -5.07 51.19 19.10
N VAL A 385 -5.05 49.87 19.30
CA VAL A 385 -5.23 48.88 18.24
C VAL A 385 -6.54 49.15 17.50
N VAL A 386 -6.49 49.23 16.18
CA VAL A 386 -7.68 49.44 15.34
C VAL A 386 -8.45 48.13 15.15
N THR A 387 -9.67 48.21 14.64
CA THR A 387 -10.42 47.01 14.25
C THR A 387 -9.74 46.35 13.05
N LEU A 388 -9.48 45.04 13.15
CA LEU A 388 -8.98 44.26 12.03
C LEU A 388 -9.99 44.30 10.87
N GLY A 389 -9.54 44.60 9.66
CA GLY A 389 -10.36 44.50 8.45
C GLY A 389 -10.74 43.05 8.15
N ASP A 390 -11.98 42.82 7.73
CA ASP A 390 -12.38 41.53 7.15
C ASP A 390 -11.74 41.48 5.77
N PHE A 391 -10.74 40.62 5.61
CA PHE A 391 -9.91 40.56 4.42
C PHE A 391 -10.18 39.27 3.63
N VAL A 392 -10.12 39.37 2.30
CA VAL A 392 -10.37 38.26 1.38
C VAL A 392 -9.51 38.40 0.12
N PRO A 393 -8.92 37.32 -0.43
CA PRO A 393 -8.84 35.97 0.14
C PRO A 393 -7.97 35.93 1.41
N ASP A 394 -7.83 34.75 2.02
CA ASP A 394 -6.84 34.52 3.08
C ASP A 394 -5.44 34.91 2.58
N VAL A 395 -4.66 35.57 3.43
CA VAL A 395 -3.29 36.00 3.12
C VAL A 395 -2.38 34.78 3.16
N THR A 396 -1.64 34.50 2.08
CA THR A 396 -0.70 33.38 2.05
C THR A 396 0.74 33.87 2.12
N PHE A 397 1.45 33.59 3.22
CA PHE A 397 2.89 33.77 3.32
C PHE A 397 3.60 32.56 2.68
N THR A 398 4.15 32.76 1.49
CA THR A 398 4.90 31.77 0.72
C THR A 398 6.39 31.90 0.97
N ASP A 399 7.05 30.75 1.12
CA ASP A 399 8.49 30.61 1.37
C ASP A 399 9.02 31.55 2.48
N PRO A 400 8.43 31.55 3.70
CA PRO A 400 9.00 32.30 4.81
C PRO A 400 10.38 31.72 5.16
N THR A 401 11.40 32.57 5.17
CA THR A 401 12.77 32.17 5.51
C THR A 401 13.39 33.12 6.52
N PHE A 402 14.29 32.59 7.34
CA PHE A 402 15.13 33.37 8.23
C PHE A 402 16.57 32.83 8.21
N SER A 403 17.52 33.65 8.63
CA SER A 403 18.89 33.24 8.92
C SER A 403 19.22 33.55 10.37
N GLY A 404 19.61 32.54 11.15
CA GLY A 404 19.88 32.67 12.58
C GLY A 404 19.54 31.39 13.33
N ASP A 405 19.89 31.35 14.61
CA ASP A 405 19.64 30.18 15.47
C ASP A 405 18.26 30.29 16.13
N ALA A 406 17.24 29.71 15.51
CA ALA A 406 15.92 29.61 16.11
C ALA A 406 15.90 28.54 17.21
N THR A 407 15.36 28.89 18.37
CA THR A 407 15.22 28.01 19.55
C THR A 407 13.77 27.75 19.92
N GLY A 408 12.87 28.60 19.44
CA GLY A 408 11.43 28.50 19.65
C GLY A 408 10.66 29.03 18.45
N ARG A 409 9.40 28.61 18.37
CA ARG A 409 8.41 29.06 17.39
C ARG A 409 7.06 29.08 18.09
N VAL A 410 6.27 30.13 17.86
CA VAL A 410 4.87 30.19 18.31
C VAL A 410 3.96 30.58 17.16
N GLU A 411 2.69 30.21 17.31
CA GLU A 411 1.60 30.57 16.41
C GLU A 411 0.77 31.66 17.09
N ASP A 412 0.74 32.85 16.49
CA ASP A 412 0.00 33.98 17.01
C ASP A 412 -1.41 34.01 16.44
N VAL A 413 -2.40 34.17 17.33
CA VAL A 413 -3.81 34.26 17.00
C VAL A 413 -4.35 35.59 17.50
N LEU A 414 -4.99 36.35 16.61
CA LEU A 414 -5.46 37.70 16.91
C LEU A 414 -6.83 37.64 17.57
N VAL A 415 -6.92 38.19 18.78
CA VAL A 415 -8.15 38.28 19.58
C VAL A 415 -8.58 39.73 19.76
N GLN A 416 -9.80 40.06 19.33
CA GLN A 416 -10.45 41.35 19.59
C GLN A 416 -11.81 41.15 20.24
N GLY A 417 -12.12 41.95 21.27
CA GLY A 417 -13.39 41.85 21.99
C GLY A 417 -13.63 40.50 22.67
N GLY A 418 -12.58 39.72 22.93
CA GLY A 418 -12.66 38.38 23.52
C GLY A 418 -13.01 37.26 22.53
N ALA A 419 -12.94 37.53 21.22
CA ALA A 419 -13.11 36.54 20.17
C ALA A 419 -11.88 36.50 19.26
N VAL A 420 -11.52 35.31 18.77
CA VAL A 420 -10.54 35.15 17.70
C VAL A 420 -11.11 35.78 16.43
N VAL A 421 -10.39 36.75 15.89
CA VAL A 421 -10.74 37.47 14.66
C VAL A 421 -9.76 37.22 13.52
N SER A 422 -8.61 36.59 13.79
CA SER A 422 -7.74 36.06 12.73
C SER A 422 -6.86 34.93 13.24
N ILE A 423 -6.68 33.90 12.41
CA ILE A 423 -6.00 32.66 12.76
C ILE A 423 -5.18 32.14 11.57
N PRO A 424 -3.92 31.73 11.78
CA PRO A 424 -3.12 31.08 10.74
C PRO A 424 -3.53 29.62 10.51
N SER A 425 -3.18 29.07 9.34
CA SER A 425 -3.14 27.64 9.11
C SER A 425 -1.96 27.02 9.85
N ALA A 426 -1.96 25.69 9.98
CA ALA A 426 -0.71 25.00 10.28
C ALA A 426 0.38 25.33 9.23
N LEU A 427 1.65 25.32 9.64
CA LEU A 427 2.78 25.46 8.72
C LEU A 427 2.84 24.30 7.73
N GLY A 428 2.74 24.64 6.45
CA GLY A 428 2.99 23.76 5.33
C GLY A 428 4.46 23.79 4.88
N PRO A 429 4.85 22.92 3.93
CA PRO A 429 6.21 22.88 3.39
C PRO A 429 6.58 24.14 2.57
N ASN A 430 5.59 24.89 2.09
CA ASN A 430 5.78 26.08 1.26
C ASN A 430 5.35 27.38 1.96
N GLY A 431 4.98 27.32 3.23
CA GLY A 431 4.47 28.48 3.98
C GLY A 431 3.19 28.23 4.76
N PHE A 432 2.43 29.28 5.03
CA PHE A 432 1.16 29.23 5.77
C PHE A 432 0.19 30.29 5.24
N ALA A 433 -1.09 30.09 5.49
CA ALA A 433 -2.13 31.07 5.22
C ALA A 433 -2.65 31.69 6.52
N VAL A 434 -3.19 32.90 6.48
CA VAL A 434 -3.82 33.60 7.60
C VAL A 434 -5.21 34.00 7.15
N ALA A 435 -6.23 33.59 7.91
CA ALA A 435 -7.62 33.88 7.60
C ALA A 435 -8.20 34.94 8.53
N TYR A 436 -9.20 35.67 8.04
CA TYR A 436 -10.10 36.41 8.89
C TYR A 436 -11.12 35.47 9.56
N GLY A 437 -11.36 35.68 10.85
CA GLY A 437 -12.27 34.89 11.69
C GLY A 437 -11.57 33.81 12.53
N ALA A 438 -12.37 32.89 13.06
CA ALA A 438 -11.91 31.88 14.03
C ALA A 438 -11.61 30.50 13.45
N ALA A 439 -11.75 30.33 12.13
CA ALA A 439 -11.54 29.05 11.46
C ALA A 439 -10.18 29.06 10.74
N ALA A 440 -9.26 28.19 11.17
CA ALA A 440 -7.97 28.05 10.53
C ALA A 440 -8.13 27.61 9.06
N PRO A 441 -7.47 28.30 8.11
CA PRO A 441 -7.46 27.88 6.72
C PRO A 441 -6.63 26.60 6.55
N PRO A 442 -6.78 25.86 5.43
CA PRO A 442 -5.87 24.78 5.10
C PRO A 442 -4.45 25.33 4.84
N ALA A 443 -3.43 24.55 5.16
CA ALA A 443 -2.06 24.89 4.80
C ALA A 443 -1.89 24.90 3.26
N PRO A 444 -1.14 25.86 2.70
CA PRO A 444 -0.92 26.02 1.26
C PRO A 444 -0.06 24.92 0.61
#